data_AF-A0AA42Z9D0-F1
#
_entry.id   AF-A0AA42Z9D0-F1
#
_cell.length_a   1.000
_cell.length_b   1.000
_cell.length_c   1.000
_cell.angle_alpha   90.00
_cell.angle_beta   90.00
_cell.angle_gamma   90.00
#
_symmetry.space_group_name_H-M   'P 1'
#
loop_
_entity.id
_entity.type
_entity.pdbx_description
1 polymer ?
#
loop_
_entity_poly.entity_id
_entity_poly.type
_entity_poly.pdbx_seq_one_letter_code
_entity_poly.pdbx_strand_id
1 'polypeptide(L)' 'MALEITDATFDEVVLKNEKPVVVDFWAAWCGPCRM' A
#
# COMPACT_ATOMS: atom_id res chain seq x y z
N MET A 1 -10.93 -1.57 -6.66
CA MET A 1 -9.62 -1.14 -7.20
C MET A 1 -8.80 -0.69 -6.01
N ALA A 2 -7.64 -1.29 -5.78
CA ALA A 2 -6.73 -0.81 -4.74
C ALA A 2 -6.04 0.47 -5.22
N LEU A 3 -5.87 1.45 -4.35
CA LEU A 3 -5.08 2.64 -4.63
C LEU A 3 -3.60 2.24 -4.58
N GLU A 4 -2.90 2.32 -5.71
CA GLU A 4 -1.45 2.08 -5.72
C GLU A 4 -0.73 3.27 -5.08
N ILE A 5 0.10 2.98 -4.09
CA ILE A 5 0.89 3.98 -3.37
C ILE A 5 2.33 3.88 -3.85
N THR A 6 2.90 5.04 -4.16
CA THR A 6 4.31 5.17 -4.54
C THR A 6 5.06 5.93 -3.45
N ASP A 7 6.38 5.95 -3.51
CA ASP A 7 7.21 6.72 -2.57
C ASP A 7 6.78 8.20 -2.51
N ALA A 8 6.46 8.78 -3.67
CA ALA A 8 6.03 10.17 -3.78
C ALA A 8 4.70 10.48 -3.08
N THR A 9 3.83 9.48 -2.89
CA THR A 9 2.49 9.65 -2.32
C THR A 9 2.33 9.07 -0.92
N PHE A 10 3.36 8.40 -0.40
CA PHE A 10 3.27 7.68 0.87
C PHE A 10 3.02 8.63 2.06
N ASP A 11 3.70 9.78 2.09
CA ASP A 11 3.57 10.75 3.18
C ASP A 11 2.13 11.32 3.28
N GLU A 12 1.55 11.72 2.16
CA GLU A 12 0.21 12.29 2.11
C GLU A 12 -0.87 11.24 2.41
N VAL A 13 -0.76 10.06 1.79
CA VAL A 13 -1.83 9.05 1.82
C VAL A 13 -1.77 8.19 3.08
N VAL A 14 -0.57 7.92 3.60
CA VAL A 14 -0.36 6.99 4.74
C VAL A 14 0.00 7.77 6.01
N LEU A 15 1.06 8.59 5.99
CA LEU A 15 1.59 9.19 7.22
C LEU A 15 0.70 10.30 7.79
N LYS A 16 0.07 11.09 6.92
CA LYS A 16 -0.82 12.19 7.31
C LYS A 16 -2.29 11.77 7.45
N ASN A 17 -2.59 10.47 7.36
CA ASN A 17 -3.96 10.00 7.42
C ASN A 17 -4.52 10.05 8.85
N GLU A 18 -5.73 10.58 9.00
CA GLU A 18 -6.41 10.64 10.30
C GLU A 18 -6.88 9.25 10.79
N LYS A 19 -6.99 8.29 9.87
CA LYS A 19 -7.42 6.91 10.17
C LYS A 19 -6.26 5.94 10.03
N PRO A 20 -6.25 4.83 10.78
CA PRO A 20 -5.28 3.76 10.58
C PRO A 20 -5.33 3.24 9.15
N VAL A 21 -4.16 3.15 8.51
CA VAL A 21 -4.00 2.67 7.14
C VAL A 21 -3.36 1.28 7.17
N VAL A 22 -3.98 0.34 6.45
CA VAL A 22 -3.40 -1.00 6.21
C VAL A 22 -2.82 -1.01 4.81
N VAL A 23 -1.53 -1.33 4.71
CA VAL A 23 -0.80 -1.40 3.45
C VAL A 23 -0.54 -2.86 3.10
N ASP A 24 -0.99 -3.28 1.93
CA ASP A 24 -0.72 -4.61 1.40
C ASP A 24 0.55 -4.56 0.52
N PHE A 25 1.64 -5.10 1.06
CA PHE A 25 2.91 -5.19 0.35
C PHE A 25 2.97 -6.51 -0.41
N TRP A 26 2.79 -6.43 -1.72
CA TRP A 26 2.82 -7.59 -2.60
C TRP A 26 3.69 -7.32 -3.83
N ALA A 27 3.95 -8.38 -4.59
CA ALA A 27 4.61 -8.27 -5.89
C ALA A 27 3.98 -9.25 -6.88
N ALA A 28 3.98 -8.89 -8.16
CA ALA A 28 3.39 -9.71 -9.23
C ALA A 28 4.07 -11.08 -9.44
N TRP A 29 5.20 -11.33 -8.79
CA TRP A 29 5.90 -12.61 -8.82
C TRP A 29 5.90 -13.33 -7.46
N CYS A 30 5.36 -12.70 -6.41
CA CYS A 30 5.29 -13.32 -5.09
C CYS A 30 4.12 -14.32 -5.05
N GLY A 31 4.41 -15.61 -5.20
CA GLY A 31 3.44 -16.69 -5.07
C GLY A 31 2.68 -16.67 -3.73
N PRO A 32 3.36 -16.58 -2.57
CA PRO A 32 2.72 -16.50 -1.26
C PRO A 32 1.86 -15.26 -1.02
N CYS A 33 2.12 -14.15 -1.71
CA CYS A 33 1.37 -12.90 -1.54
C CYS A 33 0.07 -12.87 -2.35
N ARG A 34 -0.15 -13.85 -3.23
CA ARG A 34 -1.36 -13.98 -4.06
C ARG A 34 -2.34 -15.02 -3.52
N MET A 35 -1.97 -15.74 -2.46
CA MET A 35 -2.77 -16.80 -1.84
C MET A 35 -3.67 -16.25 -0.75
#